data_AF-A0A7Y5VIS2-F1
#
_entry.id   AF-A0A7Y5VIS2-F1
#
_cell.length_a   1.000
_cell.length_b   1.000
_cell.length_c   1.000
_cell.angle_alpha   90.00
_cell.angle_beta   90.00
_cell.angle_gamma   90.00
#
_symmetry.space_group_name_H-M   'P 1'
#
loop_
_entity.id
_entity.type
_entity.pdbx_description
1 polymer ?
#
loop_
_entity_poly.entity_id
_entity_poly.type
_entity_poly.pdbx_seq_one_letter_code
_entity_poly.pdbx_strand_id
1 'polypeptide(L)'
;MPDTDRDGLSDREESDLLGRYSPLFMISRDDCSDRPAQFVVGTRNPTVVDDDGTIYGQAFPRKGRPDEVELHYYHLWRRDCGEMGHRLDAEHVSVLVRTGASIAEAKALYWYAAAHEDTICDASHLARAATLHAEEHGGTIWISEGKHASFLSEAMCSHGCGGDRCTRMKPLKTRQIINLGEADAPMNGVAWLNSIEWPLSGKLSRSDFPEMRVARVERLPETDIVWANPAKRPAQATILGANAGIGGAATGIRATDTALDVANSSTSSALDTTADKTGKALKSSSSNVWKAVKKRVRKTGEVLHGKPE
;
A
#
# COMPACT_ATOMS: atom_id res chain seq x y z
N MET A 1 -23.23 14.68 17.43
CA MET A 1 -21.96 14.12 17.93
C MET A 1 -20.87 15.10 17.56
N PRO A 2 -19.75 15.20 18.30
CA PRO A 2 -18.64 16.07 17.89
C PRO A 2 -18.08 15.63 16.52
N ASP A 3 -17.58 16.61 15.77
CA ASP A 3 -16.78 16.47 14.55
C ASP A 3 -15.52 17.31 14.85
N THR A 4 -14.49 16.61 15.35
CA THR A 4 -13.33 17.25 15.98
C THR A 4 -12.34 17.78 14.94
N ASP A 5 -12.23 17.12 13.80
CA ASP A 5 -11.35 17.47 12.68
C ASP A 5 -12.06 18.25 11.56
N ARG A 6 -13.39 18.39 11.63
CA ARG A 6 -14.22 19.31 10.84
C ARG A 6 -14.31 18.92 9.37
N ASP A 7 -14.29 17.63 9.10
CA ASP A 7 -14.38 17.08 7.75
C ASP A 7 -15.84 16.89 7.29
N GLY A 8 -16.81 16.96 8.22
CA GLY A 8 -18.23 16.75 7.98
C GLY A 8 -18.77 15.38 8.42
N LEU A 9 -17.93 14.50 8.96
CA LEU A 9 -18.30 13.27 9.65
C LEU A 9 -18.14 13.48 11.15
N SER A 10 -19.06 12.92 11.95
CA SER A 10 -18.84 12.96 13.40
C SER A 10 -17.83 11.91 13.85
N ASP A 11 -17.10 12.17 14.93
CA ASP A 11 -16.08 11.27 15.50
C ASP A 11 -16.61 9.84 15.71
N ARG A 12 -17.91 9.72 16.02
CA ARG A 12 -18.60 8.44 16.18
C ARG A 12 -18.80 7.72 14.85
N GLU A 13 -19.22 8.43 13.82
CA GLU A 13 -19.46 7.89 12.49
C GLU A 13 -18.15 7.37 11.87
N GLU A 14 -17.08 8.13 12.02
CA GLU A 14 -15.73 7.71 11.63
C GLU A 14 -15.31 6.44 12.38
N SER A 15 -15.49 6.42 13.71
CA SER A 15 -15.15 5.27 14.56
C SER A 15 -15.95 4.01 14.18
N ASP A 16 -17.25 4.16 13.89
CA ASP A 16 -18.13 3.07 13.48
C ASP A 16 -17.70 2.52 12.10
N LEU A 17 -17.34 3.40 11.15
CA LEU A 17 -16.84 3.00 9.83
C LEU A 17 -15.46 2.32 9.89
N LEU A 18 -14.50 2.92 10.61
CA LEU A 18 -13.16 2.37 10.81
C LEU A 18 -13.19 1.03 11.54
N GLY A 19 -14.10 0.87 12.50
CA GLY A 19 -14.31 -0.40 13.20
C GLY A 19 -14.91 -1.47 12.27
N ARG A 20 -15.96 -1.13 11.53
CA ARG A 20 -16.67 -2.07 10.64
C ARG A 20 -15.79 -2.60 9.51
N TYR A 21 -15.01 -1.72 8.90
CA TYR A 21 -14.16 -2.06 7.75
C TYR A 21 -12.70 -2.34 8.12
N SER A 22 -12.42 -2.57 9.41
CA SER A 22 -11.06 -2.85 9.87
C SER A 22 -10.48 -4.09 9.18
N PRO A 23 -9.34 -3.98 8.47
CA PRO A 23 -8.79 -5.10 7.73
C PRO A 23 -8.27 -6.22 8.62
N LEU A 24 -8.40 -7.47 8.16
CA LEU A 24 -7.68 -8.60 8.72
C LEU A 24 -6.27 -8.64 8.12
N PHE A 25 -5.30 -8.08 8.85
CA PHE A 25 -3.91 -8.12 8.43
C PHE A 25 -3.29 -9.50 8.67
N MET A 26 -2.55 -9.97 7.68
CA MET A 26 -1.73 -11.17 7.71
C MET A 26 -0.27 -10.72 7.68
N ILE A 27 0.52 -11.18 8.65
CA ILE A 27 1.96 -10.86 8.78
C ILE A 27 2.79 -12.15 8.82
N SER A 28 4.02 -12.10 8.33
CA SER A 28 4.95 -13.22 8.47
C SER A 28 5.22 -13.55 9.94
N ARG A 29 5.40 -14.84 10.24
CA ARG A 29 5.89 -15.29 11.55
C ARG A 29 7.35 -14.93 11.79
N ASP A 30 8.09 -14.70 10.71
CA ASP A 30 9.53 -14.44 10.71
C ASP A 30 9.83 -12.96 10.42
N ASP A 31 8.81 -12.09 10.52
CA ASP A 31 9.00 -10.65 10.35
C ASP A 31 9.92 -10.09 11.44
N CYS A 32 10.77 -9.15 11.07
CA CYS A 32 11.74 -8.53 11.96
C CYS A 32 11.15 -7.45 12.87
N SER A 33 10.01 -6.87 12.47
CA SER A 33 9.27 -5.87 13.22
C SER A 33 7.94 -6.53 13.56
N ASP A 34 7.91 -7.32 14.65
CA ASP A 34 6.86 -8.28 15.02
C ASP A 34 5.41 -7.85 14.74
N ARG A 35 5.12 -6.55 14.82
CA ARG A 35 3.83 -5.92 14.54
C ARG A 35 3.94 -4.39 14.41
N PRO A 36 2.90 -3.70 13.91
CA PRO A 36 2.82 -2.25 13.89
C PRO A 36 2.98 -1.64 15.28
N ALA A 37 3.59 -0.47 15.31
CA ALA A 37 4.05 0.24 16.48
C ALA A 37 3.05 1.30 16.94
N GLN A 38 2.90 1.44 18.26
CA GLN A 38 2.31 2.59 18.90
C GLN A 38 3.36 3.69 19.07
N PHE A 39 2.97 4.95 18.82
CA PHE A 39 3.83 6.13 18.95
C PHE A 39 3.40 7.04 20.09
N VAL A 40 4.37 7.75 20.69
CA VAL A 40 4.17 8.71 21.78
C VAL A 40 3.29 9.87 21.29
N VAL A 41 2.22 10.18 22.03
CA VAL A 41 1.36 11.34 21.75
C VAL A 41 1.99 12.63 22.25
N GLY A 42 1.63 13.76 21.62
CA GLY A 42 2.09 15.10 22.00
C GLY A 42 3.51 15.46 21.55
N THR A 43 4.26 14.51 20.99
CA THR A 43 5.63 14.75 20.48
C THR A 43 5.64 14.88 18.96
N ARG A 44 6.42 15.83 18.44
CA ARG A 44 6.62 15.99 16.98
C ARG A 44 7.53 14.92 16.38
N ASN A 45 8.44 14.36 17.18
CA ASN A 45 9.32 13.29 16.74
C ASN A 45 8.62 11.95 16.94
N PRO A 46 8.46 11.13 15.88
CA PRO A 46 7.85 9.80 15.98
C PRO A 46 8.72 8.90 16.86
N THR A 47 8.28 8.74 18.11
CA THR A 47 8.95 7.91 19.11
C THR A 47 8.08 6.71 19.38
N VAL A 48 8.60 5.51 19.13
CA VAL A 48 7.86 4.27 19.37
C VAL A 48 7.74 4.01 20.88
N VAL A 49 6.53 3.73 21.33
CA VAL A 49 6.21 3.22 22.67
C VAL A 49 6.41 1.72 22.72
N ASP A 50 5.71 0.98 21.86
CA ASP A 50 5.73 -0.48 21.80
C ASP A 50 5.34 -0.97 20.40
N ASP A 51 5.77 -2.18 20.06
CA ASP A 51 5.35 -2.88 18.83
C ASP A 51 4.15 -3.75 19.24
N ASP A 52 2.97 -3.12 19.33
CA ASP A 52 1.80 -3.70 20.01
C ASP A 52 0.61 -4.06 19.10
N GLY A 53 0.70 -3.74 17.80
CA GLY A 53 -0.36 -3.97 16.83
C GLY A 53 -1.36 -2.82 16.75
N THR A 54 -0.98 -1.61 17.15
CA THR A 54 -1.77 -0.39 16.94
C THR A 54 -1.85 -0.08 15.44
N ILE A 55 -3.07 0.12 14.96
CA ILE A 55 -3.37 0.61 13.61
C ILE A 55 -3.85 2.06 13.73
N TYR A 56 -3.55 2.87 12.74
CA TYR A 56 -3.98 4.26 12.69
C TYR A 56 -4.98 4.42 11.55
N GLY A 57 -6.17 4.93 11.86
CA GLY A 57 -7.26 5.13 10.91
C GLY A 57 -7.36 6.58 10.47
N GLN A 58 -7.91 6.81 9.28
CA GLN A 58 -8.44 8.11 8.86
C GLN A 58 -9.75 7.82 8.11
N ALA A 59 -10.78 8.61 8.34
CA ALA A 59 -12.02 8.56 7.56
C ALA A 59 -12.27 9.97 7.03
N PHE A 60 -12.58 10.10 5.74
CA PHE A 60 -12.92 11.41 5.18
C PHE A 60 -13.93 11.31 4.04
N PRO A 61 -14.86 12.28 3.91
CA PRO A 61 -15.82 12.29 2.83
C PRO A 61 -15.12 12.59 1.50
N ARG A 62 -15.50 11.85 0.46
CA ARG A 62 -14.95 12.06 -0.87
C ARG A 62 -15.47 13.36 -1.46
N LYS A 63 -14.55 14.22 -1.89
CA LYS A 63 -14.89 15.53 -2.45
C LYS A 63 -15.84 15.40 -3.65
N GLY A 64 -17.02 16.02 -3.54
CA GLY A 64 -18.05 16.02 -4.59
C GLY A 64 -18.90 14.73 -4.66
N ARG A 65 -18.71 13.79 -3.72
CA ARG A 65 -19.47 12.54 -3.58
C ARG A 65 -19.87 12.37 -2.11
N PRO A 66 -20.92 13.08 -1.65
CA PRO A 66 -21.26 13.14 -0.22
C PRO A 66 -21.75 11.80 0.35
N ASP A 67 -22.11 10.85 -0.50
CA ASP A 67 -22.48 9.49 -0.13
C ASP A 67 -21.28 8.52 -0.11
N GLU A 68 -20.05 9.01 -0.35
CA GLU A 68 -18.84 8.21 -0.37
C GLU A 68 -17.84 8.69 0.68
N VAL A 69 -17.32 7.76 1.48
CA VAL A 69 -16.30 7.98 2.50
C VAL A 69 -15.11 7.10 2.18
N GLU A 70 -13.93 7.69 2.23
CA GLU A 70 -12.67 6.99 2.07
C GLU A 70 -12.08 6.71 3.44
N LEU A 71 -11.72 5.45 3.69
CA LEU A 71 -11.14 5.01 4.96
C LEU A 71 -9.72 4.53 4.70
N HIS A 72 -8.74 5.09 5.40
CA HIS A 72 -7.35 4.68 5.34
C HIS A 72 -6.95 3.99 6.63
N TYR A 73 -6.21 2.88 6.52
CA TYR A 73 -5.63 2.16 7.64
C TYR A 73 -4.11 2.13 7.46
N TYR A 74 -3.42 2.92 8.26
CA TYR A 74 -1.98 2.99 8.32
C TYR A 74 -1.47 2.01 9.36
N HIS A 75 -0.57 1.14 8.93
CA HIS A 75 0.23 0.32 9.82
C HIS A 75 1.65 0.91 9.84
N LEU A 76 1.99 1.51 10.98
CA LEU A 76 3.23 2.24 11.17
C LEU A 76 4.23 1.34 11.89
N TRP A 77 5.44 1.21 11.40
CA TRP A 77 6.43 0.30 11.94
C TRP A 77 7.62 1.04 12.50
N ARG A 78 8.27 0.42 13.49
CA ARG A 78 9.54 0.89 14.02
C ARG A 78 10.63 0.91 12.94
N ARG A 79 10.61 -0.06 12.03
CA ARG A 79 11.70 -0.32 11.10
C ARG A 79 11.22 -1.11 9.89
N ASP A 80 11.66 -0.72 8.70
CA ASP A 80 11.78 -1.56 7.50
C ASP A 80 13.12 -2.33 7.58
N CYS A 81 13.08 -3.65 7.43
CA CYS A 81 14.27 -4.51 7.41
C CYS A 81 14.45 -5.28 6.10
N GLY A 82 13.80 -4.84 5.03
CA GLY A 82 14.13 -5.24 3.68
C GLY A 82 15.59 -4.93 3.33
N GLU A 83 15.99 -5.27 2.10
CA GLU A 83 17.39 -5.15 1.64
C GLU A 83 17.97 -3.73 1.80
N MET A 84 17.12 -2.70 1.73
CA MET A 84 17.47 -1.29 1.97
C MET A 84 16.82 -0.75 3.26
N GLY A 85 16.77 -1.57 4.30
CA GLY A 85 16.03 -1.28 5.52
C GLY A 85 16.39 0.06 6.17
N HIS A 86 15.39 0.71 6.74
CA HIS A 86 15.50 2.00 7.40
C HIS A 86 14.63 2.05 8.67
N ARG A 87 14.91 3.04 9.53
CA ARG A 87 14.02 3.35 10.65
C ARG A 87 12.73 3.96 10.11
N LEU A 88 11.63 3.66 10.82
CA LEU A 88 10.29 4.16 10.56
C LEU A 88 9.78 3.80 9.18
N ASP A 89 8.64 3.13 9.17
CA ASP A 89 8.00 2.76 7.94
C ASP A 89 6.50 2.98 8.07
N ALA A 90 5.90 3.55 7.03
CA ALA A 90 4.53 3.99 7.05
C ALA A 90 3.86 3.43 5.80
N GLU A 91 3.06 2.39 5.99
CA GLU A 91 2.40 1.68 4.91
C GLU A 91 0.89 1.63 5.20
N HIS A 92 0.08 1.46 4.16
CA HIS A 92 -1.35 1.55 4.31
C HIS A 92 -2.17 0.74 3.31
N VAL A 93 -3.43 0.58 3.67
CA VAL A 93 -4.52 0.07 2.85
C VAL A 93 -5.67 1.05 2.97
N SER A 94 -6.43 1.23 1.90
CA SER A 94 -7.62 2.10 1.91
C SER A 94 -8.82 1.43 1.28
N VAL A 95 -10.00 1.88 1.66
CA VAL A 95 -11.28 1.38 1.18
C VAL A 95 -12.21 2.55 0.88
N LEU A 96 -12.86 2.50 -0.28
CA LEU A 96 -13.91 3.45 -0.63
C LEU A 96 -15.26 2.84 -0.24
N VAL A 97 -16.01 3.51 0.62
CA VAL A 97 -17.30 3.07 1.15
C VAL A 97 -18.40 3.99 0.66
N ARG A 98 -19.53 3.42 0.23
CA ARG A 98 -20.77 4.17 0.01
C ARG A 98 -21.66 4.06 1.24
N THR A 99 -22.06 5.18 1.83
CA THR A 99 -22.77 5.21 3.14
C THR A 99 -24.27 4.95 3.05
N GLY A 100 -24.89 4.97 1.86
CA GLY A 100 -26.34 4.71 1.73
C GLY A 100 -27.20 5.79 2.39
N ALA A 101 -28.40 5.45 2.90
CA ALA A 101 -29.22 6.41 3.65
C ALA A 101 -28.71 6.63 5.08
N SER A 102 -27.93 5.68 5.60
CA SER A 102 -27.28 5.74 6.92
C SER A 102 -26.08 4.82 6.95
N ILE A 103 -25.08 5.08 7.80
CA ILE A 103 -23.85 4.27 7.93
C ILE A 103 -24.13 2.78 8.18
N ALA A 104 -25.28 2.42 8.76
CA ALA A 104 -25.70 1.03 8.91
C ALA A 104 -25.85 0.31 7.55
N GLU A 105 -26.26 1.02 6.51
CA GLU A 105 -26.41 0.54 5.13
C GLU A 105 -25.11 0.63 4.33
N ALA A 106 -24.04 1.15 4.91
CA ALA A 106 -22.80 1.38 4.21
C ALA A 106 -22.26 0.08 3.59
N LYS A 107 -21.69 0.18 2.37
CA LYS A 107 -21.02 -0.91 1.65
C LYS A 107 -19.67 -0.44 1.12
N ALA A 108 -18.62 -1.24 1.31
CA ALA A 108 -17.37 -1.02 0.60
C ALA A 108 -17.57 -1.28 -0.91
N LEU A 109 -17.02 -0.39 -1.73
CA LEU A 109 -17.03 -0.46 -3.19
C LEU A 109 -15.72 -1.03 -3.71
N TYR A 110 -14.60 -0.50 -3.22
CA TYR A 110 -13.26 -0.84 -3.71
C TYR A 110 -12.26 -0.83 -2.57
N TRP A 111 -11.21 -1.64 -2.74
CA TRP A 111 -10.07 -1.71 -1.85
C TRP A 111 -8.80 -1.37 -2.62
N TYR A 112 -7.91 -0.63 -1.97
CA TYR A 112 -6.58 -0.28 -2.44
C TYR A 112 -5.55 -0.78 -1.43
N ALA A 113 -4.46 -1.37 -1.90
CA ALA A 113 -3.31 -1.66 -1.04
C ALA A 113 -2.07 -0.98 -1.61
N ALA A 114 -1.39 -0.20 -0.77
CA ALA A 114 -0.13 0.44 -1.10
C ALA A 114 1.00 -0.59 -1.05
N ALA A 115 1.73 -0.72 -2.15
CA ALA A 115 2.88 -1.62 -2.22
C ALA A 115 4.02 -0.93 -2.95
N HIS A 116 5.06 -0.49 -2.22
CA HIS A 116 6.17 0.31 -2.77
C HIS A 116 5.69 1.60 -3.45
N GLU A 117 4.59 2.19 -2.96
CA GLU A 117 4.01 3.39 -3.55
C GLU A 117 5.00 4.56 -3.57
N ASP A 118 4.79 5.50 -4.50
CA ASP A 118 5.70 6.64 -4.74
C ASP A 118 7.15 6.25 -5.12
N THR A 119 7.41 4.96 -5.38
CA THR A 119 8.71 4.50 -5.89
C THR A 119 8.65 4.21 -7.39
N ILE A 120 9.83 3.92 -7.98
CA ILE A 120 9.91 3.43 -9.36
C ILE A 120 9.29 2.03 -9.52
N CYS A 121 9.06 1.34 -8.40
CA CYS A 121 8.62 -0.04 -8.35
C CYS A 121 7.22 -0.20 -7.75
N ASP A 122 6.43 0.87 -7.76
CA ASP A 122 5.08 0.94 -7.20
C ASP A 122 4.15 -0.16 -7.73
N ALA A 123 3.99 -1.19 -6.90
CA ALA A 123 3.21 -2.39 -7.10
C ALA A 123 1.83 -2.29 -6.41
N SER A 124 1.37 -1.08 -6.11
CA SER A 124 0.05 -0.87 -5.51
C SER A 124 -1.05 -1.36 -6.46
N HIS A 125 -2.15 -1.82 -5.89
CA HIS A 125 -3.24 -2.42 -6.66
C HIS A 125 -4.61 -2.20 -6.01
N LEU A 126 -5.64 -2.32 -6.84
CA LEU A 126 -7.03 -2.06 -6.52
C LEU A 126 -7.88 -3.29 -6.83
N ALA A 127 -8.97 -3.50 -6.10
CA ALA A 127 -10.00 -4.48 -6.46
C ALA A 127 -11.38 -3.96 -6.07
N ARG A 128 -12.43 -4.55 -6.65
CA ARG A 128 -13.79 -4.37 -6.12
C ARG A 128 -13.88 -5.07 -4.77
N ALA A 129 -14.68 -4.53 -3.86
CA ALA A 129 -14.91 -5.16 -2.56
C ALA A 129 -15.51 -6.56 -2.69
N ALA A 130 -16.39 -6.77 -3.68
CA ALA A 130 -16.96 -8.07 -4.01
C ALA A 130 -15.90 -9.13 -4.38
N THR A 131 -14.84 -8.73 -5.09
CA THR A 131 -13.70 -9.61 -5.43
C THR A 131 -13.02 -10.17 -4.18
N LEU A 132 -13.02 -9.39 -3.10
CA LEU A 132 -12.37 -9.73 -1.83
C LEU A 132 -13.36 -10.27 -0.80
N HIS A 133 -14.64 -10.40 -1.16
CA HIS A 133 -15.74 -10.69 -0.24
C HIS A 133 -15.75 -9.74 0.97
N ALA A 134 -15.53 -8.45 0.71
CA ALA A 134 -15.29 -7.44 1.75
C ALA A 134 -16.22 -6.23 1.59
N GLU A 135 -17.46 -6.43 1.10
CA GLU A 135 -18.44 -5.34 0.97
C GLU A 135 -19.03 -4.89 2.30
N GLU A 136 -19.05 -5.76 3.31
CA GLU A 136 -19.74 -5.51 4.59
C GLU A 136 -18.83 -5.44 5.81
N HIS A 137 -17.57 -5.83 5.62
CA HIS A 137 -16.53 -5.93 6.65
C HIS A 137 -15.14 -5.67 6.05
N GLY A 138 -14.10 -5.67 6.87
CA GLY A 138 -12.73 -5.53 6.39
C GLY A 138 -12.25 -6.70 5.53
N GLY A 139 -11.45 -6.40 4.50
CA GLY A 139 -10.79 -7.40 3.67
C GLY A 139 -9.60 -8.04 4.37
N THR A 140 -9.14 -9.19 3.85
CA THR A 140 -7.86 -9.78 4.27
C THR A 140 -6.73 -9.07 3.52
N ILE A 141 -5.67 -8.66 4.22
CA ILE A 141 -4.54 -7.93 3.67
C ILE A 141 -3.25 -8.65 4.03
N TRP A 142 -2.37 -8.87 3.06
CA TRP A 142 -1.10 -9.55 3.22
C TRP A 142 0.03 -8.52 3.26
N ILE A 143 0.76 -8.48 4.38
CA ILE A 143 1.90 -7.59 4.57
C ILE A 143 3.18 -8.36 4.22
N SER A 144 4.00 -7.84 3.30
CA SER A 144 5.24 -8.50 2.94
C SER A 144 6.28 -8.46 4.06
N GLU A 145 6.98 -9.58 4.24
CA GLU A 145 8.02 -9.76 5.25
C GLU A 145 9.10 -8.69 5.12
N GLY A 146 9.30 -7.93 6.21
CA GLY A 146 10.38 -6.97 6.40
C GLY A 146 10.28 -5.65 5.62
N LYS A 147 9.61 -5.62 4.47
CA LYS A 147 9.33 -4.40 3.68
C LYS A 147 7.96 -3.79 3.99
N HIS A 148 7.07 -4.60 4.55
CA HIS A 148 5.71 -4.26 4.94
C HIS A 148 4.79 -3.68 3.87
N ALA A 149 5.09 -3.89 2.60
CA ALA A 149 4.18 -3.54 1.52
C ALA A 149 2.87 -4.35 1.64
N SER A 150 1.74 -3.70 1.38
CA SER A 150 0.41 -4.30 1.55
C SER A 150 -0.14 -4.87 0.25
N PHE A 151 -0.72 -6.06 0.33
CA PHE A 151 -1.27 -6.80 -0.81
C PHE A 151 -2.70 -7.30 -0.54
N LEU A 152 -3.53 -7.37 -1.59
CA LEU A 152 -4.94 -7.79 -1.55
C LEU A 152 -5.08 -9.31 -1.76
N SER A 153 -3.97 -10.00 -2.05
CA SER A 153 -3.87 -11.46 -2.06
C SER A 153 -2.43 -11.90 -1.86
N GLU A 154 -2.23 -13.13 -1.38
CA GLU A 154 -0.90 -13.76 -1.30
C GLU A 154 -0.24 -13.85 -2.69
N ALA A 155 -1.03 -14.11 -3.73
CA ALA A 155 -0.56 -14.17 -5.11
C ALA A 155 -0.02 -12.82 -5.58
N MET A 156 -0.67 -11.69 -5.24
CA MET A 156 -0.15 -10.36 -5.57
C MET A 156 1.17 -10.07 -4.86
N CYS A 157 1.32 -10.51 -3.61
CA CYS A 157 2.57 -10.37 -2.86
C CYS A 157 3.75 -11.07 -3.55
N SER A 158 3.54 -12.28 -4.08
CA SER A 158 4.59 -12.98 -4.87
C SER A 158 4.98 -12.28 -6.17
N HIS A 159 4.15 -11.34 -6.65
CA HIS A 159 4.38 -10.51 -7.84
C HIS A 159 4.69 -9.06 -7.49
N GLY A 160 5.00 -8.79 -6.22
CA GLY A 160 5.46 -7.50 -5.71
C GLY A 160 6.82 -7.10 -6.28
N CYS A 161 7.41 -6.07 -5.69
CA CYS A 161 8.70 -5.57 -6.10
C CYS A 161 9.82 -6.08 -5.20
N GLY A 162 10.87 -6.65 -5.82
CA GLY A 162 12.20 -6.69 -5.22
C GLY A 162 12.23 -7.40 -3.87
N GLY A 163 11.86 -8.68 -3.88
CA GLY A 163 11.99 -9.56 -2.71
C GLY A 163 10.79 -9.62 -1.77
N ASP A 164 9.62 -9.09 -2.14
CA ASP A 164 8.40 -9.29 -1.36
C ASP A 164 8.09 -10.78 -1.16
N ARG A 165 7.80 -11.15 0.09
CA ARG A 165 7.42 -12.51 0.48
C ARG A 165 6.29 -12.45 1.49
N CYS A 166 5.26 -13.25 1.26
CA CYS A 166 4.15 -13.43 2.20
C CYS A 166 4.06 -14.91 2.57
N THR A 167 5.13 -15.45 3.17
CA THR A 167 5.20 -16.86 3.56
C THR A 167 4.97 -17.04 5.05
N ARG A 168 4.48 -18.23 5.46
CA ARG A 168 4.24 -18.56 6.88
C ARG A 168 3.41 -17.52 7.63
N MET A 169 2.40 -16.99 6.94
CA MET A 169 1.58 -15.90 7.45
C MET A 169 0.77 -16.32 8.68
N LYS A 170 0.55 -15.37 9.59
CA LYS A 170 -0.37 -15.46 10.72
C LYS A 170 -1.26 -14.23 10.73
N PRO A 171 -2.50 -14.33 11.23
CA PRO A 171 -3.29 -13.16 11.56
C PRO A 171 -2.52 -12.26 12.54
N LEU A 172 -2.39 -10.99 12.19
CA LEU A 172 -1.94 -9.95 13.08
C LEU A 172 -3.09 -9.61 14.05
N LYS A 173 -2.80 -9.64 15.35
CA LYS A 173 -3.75 -9.17 16.35
C LYS A 173 -3.69 -7.64 16.42
N THR A 174 -4.65 -6.98 15.78
CA THR A 174 -4.86 -5.53 15.96
C THR A 174 -5.24 -5.27 17.41
N ARG A 175 -4.49 -4.39 18.08
CA ARG A 175 -4.79 -3.99 19.46
C ARG A 175 -5.91 -2.98 19.52
N GLN A 176 -5.80 -1.95 18.68
CA GLN A 176 -6.69 -0.81 18.63
C GLN A 176 -6.53 -0.09 17.29
N ILE A 177 -7.52 0.73 16.95
CA ILE A 177 -7.48 1.68 15.85
C ILE A 177 -7.53 3.07 16.46
N ILE A 178 -6.55 3.92 16.14
CA ILE A 178 -6.52 5.33 16.58
C ILE A 178 -6.89 6.19 15.37
N ASN A 179 -8.00 6.95 15.46
CA ASN A 179 -8.32 7.92 14.42
C ASN A 179 -7.29 9.06 14.40
N LEU A 180 -6.65 9.27 13.26
CA LEU A 180 -5.69 10.34 13.05
C LEU A 180 -6.38 11.68 12.80
N GLY A 181 -7.64 11.66 12.34
CA GLY A 181 -8.32 12.80 11.74
C GLY A 181 -7.62 13.31 10.49
N GLU A 182 -7.97 14.52 10.08
CA GLU A 182 -7.36 15.17 8.92
C GLU A 182 -5.92 15.65 9.14
N ALA A 183 -5.15 15.73 8.04
CA ALA A 183 -3.74 16.13 8.08
C ALA A 183 -3.51 17.54 8.67
N ASP A 184 -4.46 18.45 8.45
CA ASP A 184 -4.46 19.82 8.97
C ASP A 184 -5.28 19.99 10.27
N ALA A 185 -6.03 18.97 10.68
CA ALA A 185 -6.81 18.95 11.92
C ALA A 185 -6.63 17.61 12.68
N PRO A 186 -5.40 17.27 13.11
CA PRO A 186 -5.11 15.96 13.66
C PRO A 186 -5.80 15.71 15.02
N MET A 187 -6.37 14.53 15.17
CA MET A 187 -7.01 14.05 16.40
C MET A 187 -6.02 13.35 17.33
N ASN A 188 -6.47 12.94 18.52
CA ASN A 188 -5.75 12.03 19.43
C ASN A 188 -4.29 12.40 19.78
N GLY A 189 -3.93 13.68 19.66
CA GLY A 189 -2.61 14.19 20.03
C GLY A 189 -1.45 13.69 19.17
N VAL A 190 -1.68 13.23 17.94
CA VAL A 190 -0.64 12.68 17.05
C VAL A 190 0.20 13.76 16.36
N ALA A 191 0.91 14.58 17.16
CA ALA A 191 1.72 15.69 16.68
C ALA A 191 2.87 15.29 15.72
N TRP A 192 3.23 14.01 15.67
CA TRP A 192 4.27 13.44 14.80
C TRP A 192 3.80 13.14 13.37
N LEU A 193 2.50 13.30 13.05
CA LEU A 193 1.97 13.08 11.69
C LEU A 193 2.73 13.85 10.62
N ASN A 194 3.07 15.10 10.94
CA ASN A 194 3.76 16.03 10.06
C ASN A 194 5.30 16.00 10.23
N SER A 195 5.83 14.95 10.86
CA SER A 195 7.28 14.77 10.99
C SER A 195 7.93 14.53 9.63
N ILE A 196 9.08 15.16 9.39
CA ILE A 196 9.89 14.95 8.19
C ILE A 196 10.64 13.60 8.20
N GLU A 197 10.59 12.86 9.31
CA GLU A 197 11.29 11.57 9.44
C GLU A 197 10.66 10.45 8.61
N TRP A 198 9.41 10.61 8.17
CA TRP A 198 8.69 9.63 7.34
C TRP A 198 7.59 10.29 6.48
N PRO A 199 7.11 9.68 5.39
CA PRO A 199 6.27 10.35 4.39
C PRO A 199 4.76 10.41 4.75
N LEU A 200 4.38 10.24 6.02
CA LEU A 200 2.99 9.99 6.42
C LEU A 200 2.01 11.12 6.06
N SER A 201 2.38 12.39 6.31
CA SER A 201 1.55 13.55 5.96
C SER A 201 1.13 13.56 4.48
N GLY A 202 2.05 13.23 3.57
CA GLY A 202 1.75 13.15 2.14
C GLY A 202 0.80 12.00 1.77
N LYS A 203 0.75 10.94 2.57
CA LYS A 203 -0.19 9.82 2.41
C LYS A 203 -1.59 10.16 2.96
N LEU A 204 -1.68 10.99 3.98
CA LEU A 204 -2.96 11.46 4.58
C LEU A 204 -3.70 12.45 3.69
N SER A 205 -2.97 13.29 2.94
CA SER A 205 -3.59 14.37 2.17
C SER A 205 -4.11 13.98 0.77
N ARG A 206 -4.17 12.68 0.44
CA ARG A 206 -4.51 12.22 -0.92
C ARG A 206 -5.57 11.13 -0.90
N SER A 207 -6.42 11.14 -1.92
CA SER A 207 -7.30 10.03 -2.22
C SER A 207 -6.56 8.96 -3.02
N ASP A 208 -6.73 7.71 -2.63
CA ASP A 208 -6.33 6.53 -3.38
C ASP A 208 -7.33 6.10 -4.45
N PHE A 209 -8.51 6.73 -4.48
CA PHE A 209 -9.59 6.49 -5.44
C PHE A 209 -9.88 7.71 -6.36
N PRO A 210 -8.87 8.30 -7.04
CA PRO A 210 -9.13 9.28 -8.08
C PRO A 210 -9.94 8.63 -9.21
N GLU A 211 -10.75 9.41 -9.92
CA GLU A 211 -11.68 8.90 -10.93
C GLU A 211 -10.99 8.04 -12.01
N MET A 212 -9.72 8.31 -12.33
CA MET A 212 -8.96 7.48 -13.28
C MET A 212 -8.71 6.05 -12.78
N ARG A 213 -8.43 5.86 -11.47
CA ARG A 213 -8.22 4.53 -10.88
C ARG A 213 -9.53 3.78 -10.75
N VAL A 214 -10.60 4.45 -10.31
CA VAL A 214 -11.95 3.87 -10.25
C VAL A 214 -12.42 3.45 -11.65
N ALA A 215 -12.30 4.32 -12.64
CA ALA A 215 -12.68 3.99 -14.02
C ALA A 215 -11.83 2.83 -14.61
N ARG A 216 -10.62 2.58 -14.09
CA ARG A 216 -9.79 1.46 -14.54
C ARG A 216 -10.32 0.13 -14.02
N VAL A 217 -10.56 0.02 -12.71
CA VAL A 217 -11.12 -1.22 -12.15
C VAL A 217 -12.48 -1.53 -12.77
N GLU A 218 -13.29 -0.49 -13.02
CA GLU A 218 -14.61 -0.62 -13.63
C GLU A 218 -14.61 -1.16 -15.07
N ARG A 219 -13.48 -1.08 -15.79
CA ARG A 219 -13.35 -1.61 -17.17
C ARG A 219 -12.86 -3.05 -17.23
N LEU A 220 -12.43 -3.60 -16.11
CA LEU A 220 -11.88 -4.95 -16.02
C LEU A 220 -12.90 -5.90 -15.39
N PRO A 221 -12.79 -7.22 -15.64
CA PRO A 221 -13.61 -8.24 -15.02
C PRO A 221 -13.86 -8.00 -13.53
N GLU A 222 -15.08 -8.32 -13.07
CA GLU A 222 -15.50 -8.08 -11.68
C GLU A 222 -14.67 -8.85 -10.65
N THR A 223 -13.98 -9.91 -11.06
CA THR A 223 -13.14 -10.77 -10.22
C THR A 223 -11.67 -10.34 -10.18
N ASP A 224 -11.28 -9.30 -10.92
CA ASP A 224 -9.87 -8.95 -11.09
C ASP A 224 -9.32 -8.07 -9.97
N ILE A 225 -8.09 -8.37 -9.56
CA ILE A 225 -7.21 -7.44 -8.83
C ILE A 225 -6.30 -6.75 -9.85
N VAL A 226 -6.30 -5.42 -9.85
CA VAL A 226 -5.72 -4.60 -10.92
C VAL A 226 -4.60 -3.71 -10.39
N TRP A 227 -3.50 -3.60 -11.13
CA TRP A 227 -2.43 -2.66 -10.77
C TRP A 227 -2.95 -1.21 -10.81
N ALA A 228 -2.70 -0.45 -9.74
CA ALA A 228 -3.07 0.95 -9.64
C ALA A 228 -2.26 1.83 -10.61
N ASN A 229 -0.99 1.48 -10.82
CA ASN A 229 -0.06 2.19 -11.69
C ASN A 229 0.61 1.23 -12.71
N PRO A 230 -0.13 0.72 -13.72
CA PRO A 230 0.37 -0.28 -14.67
C PRO A 230 1.62 0.16 -15.45
N ALA A 231 1.78 1.47 -15.68
CA ALA A 231 2.95 2.03 -16.35
C ALA A 231 4.28 1.76 -15.61
N LYS A 232 4.24 1.37 -14.34
CA LYS A 232 5.42 1.02 -13.52
C LYS A 232 5.83 -0.46 -13.65
N ARG A 233 4.99 -1.32 -14.25
CA ARG A 233 5.24 -2.77 -14.40
C ARG A 233 6.55 -3.12 -15.13
N PRO A 234 6.97 -2.43 -16.21
CA PRO A 234 8.24 -2.76 -16.86
C PRO A 234 9.46 -2.62 -15.93
N ALA A 235 9.43 -1.64 -15.02
CA ALA A 235 10.49 -1.45 -14.04
C ALA A 235 10.46 -2.56 -12.97
N GLN A 236 9.27 -2.94 -12.49
CA GLN A 236 9.10 -4.04 -11.53
C GLN A 236 9.59 -5.37 -12.09
N ALA A 237 9.19 -5.72 -13.31
CA ALA A 237 9.60 -6.96 -13.95
C ALA A 237 11.12 -7.04 -14.12
N THR A 238 11.75 -5.89 -14.39
CA THR A 238 13.21 -5.78 -14.47
C THR A 238 13.87 -5.98 -13.11
N ILE A 239 13.34 -5.36 -12.04
CA ILE A 239 13.88 -5.49 -10.68
C ILE A 239 13.70 -6.93 -10.16
N LEU A 240 12.53 -7.52 -10.39
CA LEU A 240 12.25 -8.91 -10.05
C LEU A 240 13.18 -9.88 -10.79
N GLY A 241 13.37 -9.68 -12.10
CA GLY A 241 14.29 -10.48 -12.90
C GLY A 241 15.76 -10.35 -12.50
N ALA A 242 16.19 -9.16 -12.05
CA ALA A 242 17.54 -8.95 -11.52
C ALA A 242 17.78 -9.72 -10.22
N ASN A 243 16.79 -9.72 -9.31
CA ASN A 243 16.88 -10.44 -8.04
C ASN A 243 16.85 -11.96 -8.21
N ALA A 244 16.31 -12.48 -9.32
CA ALA A 244 16.23 -13.92 -9.61
C ALA A 244 17.49 -14.51 -10.30
N GLY A 245 18.53 -13.72 -10.58
CA GLY A 245 19.67 -14.16 -11.39
C GLY A 245 19.31 -14.36 -12.88
N ILE A 246 20.30 -14.67 -13.73
CA ILE A 246 20.26 -14.63 -15.21
C ILE A 246 19.17 -15.54 -15.88
N GLY A 247 18.24 -16.12 -15.13
CA GLY A 247 16.99 -16.73 -15.64
C GLY A 247 15.81 -15.75 -15.80
N GLY A 248 15.90 -14.50 -15.33
CA GLY A 248 14.78 -13.55 -15.23
C GLY A 248 14.18 -13.00 -16.55
N ALA A 249 14.74 -13.35 -17.71
CA ALA A 249 14.22 -12.89 -19.01
C ALA A 249 12.82 -13.47 -19.34
N ALA A 250 12.48 -14.64 -18.79
CA ALA A 250 11.18 -15.29 -19.01
C ALA A 250 10.03 -14.66 -18.21
N THR A 251 10.33 -14.00 -17.08
CA THR A 251 9.32 -13.35 -16.22
C THR A 251 8.92 -11.98 -16.77
N GLY A 252 9.85 -11.29 -17.45
CA GLY A 252 9.61 -9.96 -18.05
C GLY A 252 8.63 -9.97 -19.23
N ILE A 253 8.47 -11.10 -19.91
CA ILE A 253 7.58 -11.24 -21.08
C ILE A 253 6.11 -11.36 -20.66
N ARG A 254 5.80 -11.73 -19.40
CA ARG A 254 4.42 -11.87 -18.88
C ARG A 254 3.84 -10.59 -18.25
N ALA A 255 4.57 -9.48 -18.27
CA ALA A 255 4.26 -8.27 -17.50
C ALA A 255 3.46 -7.19 -18.26
N THR A 256 2.73 -7.55 -19.31
CA THR A 256 1.81 -6.63 -20.03
C THR A 256 0.41 -6.68 -19.44
N ASP A 257 0.03 -5.58 -18.77
CA ASP A 257 -1.30 -5.03 -18.43
C ASP A 257 -2.47 -5.95 -18.00
N THR A 258 -2.23 -7.24 -17.83
CA THR A 258 -3.30 -8.23 -17.60
C THR A 258 -3.45 -8.47 -16.11
N ALA A 259 -4.70 -8.38 -15.65
CA ALA A 259 -5.09 -8.71 -14.29
C ALA A 259 -4.57 -10.09 -13.87
N LEU A 260 -4.14 -10.20 -12.62
CA LEU A 260 -3.77 -11.46 -12.02
C LEU A 260 -5.02 -11.98 -11.31
N ASP A 261 -5.79 -12.79 -12.04
CA ASP A 261 -7.06 -13.32 -11.56
C ASP A 261 -6.83 -14.42 -10.51
N VAL A 262 -7.84 -14.56 -9.64
CA VAL A 262 -7.93 -15.51 -8.52
C VAL A 262 -8.06 -16.98 -8.99
N ALA A 263 -7.95 -17.28 -10.28
CA ALA A 263 -7.93 -18.64 -10.80
C ALA A 263 -6.67 -18.95 -11.63
N ASN A 264 -5.83 -19.79 -11.03
CA ASN A 264 -4.60 -20.36 -11.57
C ASN A 264 -4.86 -21.28 -12.80
N SER A 265 -5.22 -20.76 -13.97
CA SER A 265 -5.01 -21.43 -15.27
C SER A 265 -5.53 -20.62 -16.47
N SER A 266 -4.64 -20.35 -17.45
CA SER A 266 -4.87 -20.18 -18.90
C SER A 266 -4.37 -18.85 -19.50
N THR A 267 -3.07 -18.73 -19.79
CA THR A 267 -2.57 -17.65 -20.68
C THR A 267 -1.30 -18.10 -21.40
N SER A 268 -1.44 -18.95 -22.44
CA SER A 268 -0.29 -19.56 -23.14
C SER A 268 -0.17 -19.19 -24.63
N SER A 269 -1.10 -18.43 -25.23
CA SER A 269 -1.23 -18.40 -26.70
C SER A 269 -0.98 -17.04 -27.39
N ALA A 270 -0.42 -16.03 -26.74
CA ALA A 270 -0.22 -14.69 -27.32
C ALA A 270 1.25 -14.23 -27.46
N LEU A 271 2.22 -15.16 -27.51
CA LEU A 271 3.62 -14.87 -27.10
C LEU A 271 4.67 -14.60 -28.20
N ASP A 272 4.48 -14.93 -29.48
CA ASP A 272 5.63 -14.97 -30.40
C ASP A 272 6.02 -13.64 -31.10
N THR A 273 5.11 -12.69 -31.29
CA THR A 273 5.42 -11.46 -32.05
C THR A 273 5.92 -10.29 -31.17
N THR A 274 5.86 -10.42 -29.84
CA THR A 274 6.08 -9.30 -28.89
C THR A 274 7.46 -9.37 -28.19
N ALA A 275 8.18 -10.49 -28.27
CA ALA A 275 9.43 -10.73 -27.55
C ALA A 275 10.59 -9.78 -27.98
N ASP A 276 10.73 -9.50 -29.28
CA ASP A 276 11.88 -8.76 -29.81
C ASP A 276 11.87 -7.25 -29.54
N LYS A 277 10.70 -6.61 -29.54
CA LYS A 277 10.58 -5.18 -29.18
C LYS A 277 10.64 -4.98 -27.65
N THR A 278 10.15 -5.96 -26.89
CA THR A 278 10.15 -5.94 -25.43
C THR A 278 11.56 -6.12 -24.86
N GLY A 279 12.40 -6.98 -25.45
CA GLY A 279 13.79 -7.16 -25.02
C GLY A 279 14.64 -5.90 -25.08
N LYS A 280 14.46 -5.04 -26.10
CA LYS A 280 15.16 -3.74 -26.21
C LYS A 280 14.64 -2.72 -25.19
N ALA A 281 13.33 -2.70 -24.94
CA ALA A 281 12.72 -1.83 -23.94
C ALA A 281 13.17 -2.20 -22.52
N LEU A 282 13.20 -3.50 -22.18
CA LEU A 282 13.67 -4.01 -20.88
C LEU A 282 15.16 -3.69 -20.64
N LYS A 283 16.02 -3.82 -21.68
CA LYS A 283 17.44 -3.46 -21.57
C LYS A 283 17.67 -1.96 -21.36
N SER A 284 16.79 -1.11 -21.91
CA SER A 284 16.82 0.34 -21.66
C SER A 284 16.32 0.67 -20.25
N SER A 285 15.21 0.05 -19.84
CA SER A 285 14.64 0.20 -18.50
C SER A 285 15.60 -0.25 -17.41
N SER A 286 16.29 -1.39 -17.57
CA SER A 286 17.28 -1.88 -16.61
C SER A 286 18.47 -0.93 -16.46
N SER A 287 18.97 -0.38 -17.56
CA SER A 287 20.02 0.64 -17.56
C SER A 287 19.60 1.90 -16.80
N ASN A 288 18.35 2.34 -16.98
CA ASN A 288 17.83 3.55 -16.34
C ASN A 288 17.53 3.34 -14.84
N VAL A 289 16.95 2.19 -14.45
CA VAL A 289 16.74 1.82 -13.05
C VAL A 289 18.08 1.71 -12.33
N TRP A 290 19.07 1.02 -12.93
CA TRP A 290 20.40 0.89 -12.34
C TRP A 290 21.10 2.25 -12.16
N LYS A 291 20.97 3.16 -13.14
CA LYS A 291 21.46 4.54 -13.00
C LYS A 291 20.75 5.31 -11.87
N ALA A 292 19.44 5.13 -11.71
CA ALA A 292 18.67 5.79 -10.65
C ALA A 292 19.04 5.27 -9.25
N VAL A 293 19.18 3.95 -9.10
CA VAL A 293 19.66 3.31 -7.86
C VAL A 293 21.07 3.79 -7.53
N LYS A 294 21.99 3.75 -8.49
CA LYS A 294 23.37 4.23 -8.31
C LYS A 294 23.43 5.71 -7.94
N LYS A 295 22.53 6.54 -8.48
CA LYS A 295 22.42 7.96 -8.15
C LYS A 295 21.89 8.19 -6.73
N ARG A 296 20.93 7.39 -6.26
CA ARG A 296 20.44 7.45 -4.87
C ARG A 296 21.51 6.98 -3.88
N VAL A 297 22.16 5.84 -4.12
CA VAL A 297 23.26 5.33 -3.27
C VAL A 297 24.38 6.35 -3.14
N ARG A 298 24.77 7.01 -4.24
CA ARG A 298 25.80 8.06 -4.22
C ARG A 298 25.36 9.29 -3.42
N LYS A 299 24.09 9.70 -3.53
CA LYS A 299 23.56 10.84 -2.78
C LYS A 299 23.47 10.57 -1.28
N THR A 300 23.16 9.33 -0.88
CA THR A 300 23.19 8.90 0.52
C THR A 300 24.62 8.79 1.07
N GLY A 301 25.57 8.33 0.25
CA GLY A 301 27.00 8.29 0.62
C GLY A 301 27.64 9.68 0.77
N GLU A 302 27.24 10.66 -0.05
CA GLU A 302 27.68 12.06 0.07
C GLU A 302 27.09 12.77 1.30
N VAL A 303 25.97 12.29 1.85
CA VAL A 303 25.36 12.81 3.09
C VAL A 303 25.99 12.19 4.35
N LEU A 304 26.52 10.96 4.27
CA LEU A 304 27.18 10.26 5.39
C LEU A 304 28.68 10.55 5.49
N HIS A 305 29.32 10.97 4.40
CA HIS A 305 30.71 11.45 4.40
C HIS A 305 30.73 12.95 4.15
N GLY A 306 30.44 13.72 5.20
CA GLY A 306 30.65 15.17 5.20
C GLY A 306 32.06 15.49 4.70
N LYS A 307 32.16 16.41 3.73
CA LYS A 307 33.44 16.97 3.28
C LYS A 307 34.18 17.53 4.51
N PRO A 308 35.46 17.19 4.72
CA PRO A 308 36.29 18.02 5.58
C PRO A 308 36.51 19.37 4.89
N GLU A 309 36.44 20.44 5.67
CA GLU A 309 36.91 21.78 5.28
C GLU A 309 38.37 21.76 4.82
#